data_AF-A0A944PVA0-F1
#
_entry.id   AF-A0A944PVA0-F1
#
_cell.length_a   1.000
_cell.length_b   1.000
_cell.length_c   1.000
_cell.angle_alpha   90.00
_cell.angle_beta   90.00
_cell.angle_gamma   90.00
#
_symmetry.space_group_name_H-M   'P 1'
#
loop_
_entity.id
_entity.type
_entity.pdbx_description
1 polymer ?
#
loop_
_entity_poly.entity_id
_entity_poly.type
_entity_poly.pdbx_seq_one_letter_code
_entity_poly.pdbx_strand_id
1 'polypeptide(L)'
;MRGSTHRAATDHAAVAAAARAERGTWMLAGLYPSSMTAKSVAKHIARGSEKYPAYLPGGFEAYAARSGEDEALWIRYVAGDPPVPPLPDRMTVRVCNRGDGRAYVGVFIVTVTISTLCPVCGGPRGWDRVRPHRFCEDGEWLSVDKWDNPCGHLDTYAAVLRESRERQLPPPPPLIEPARDDEELSEPVALIVQAAAERRGMHAAQAALLLEQHGHAEDADAVRAEIKASRGHMSAKQAATFLRDRDRRALPNSTDGTSTRTHA
;
A
#
# COMPACT_ATOMS: atom_id res chain seq x y z
N MET A 1 -9.38 -40.15 -15.08
CA MET A 1 -8.03 -40.39 -14.52
C MET A 1 -7.22 -39.11 -14.70
N ARG A 2 -6.98 -38.33 -13.64
CA ARG A 2 -6.05 -37.19 -13.70
C ARG A 2 -4.66 -37.78 -13.48
N GLY A 3 -3.83 -37.79 -14.52
CA GLY A 3 -2.44 -38.23 -14.39
C GLY A 3 -1.75 -37.34 -13.36
N SER A 4 -1.15 -37.97 -12.34
CA SER A 4 -0.27 -37.27 -11.40
C SER A 4 0.91 -36.75 -12.22
N THR A 5 0.86 -35.48 -12.61
CA THR A 5 2.02 -34.80 -13.17
C THR A 5 3.08 -34.80 -12.09
N HIS A 6 4.09 -35.67 -12.24
CA HIS A 6 5.27 -35.68 -11.39
C HIS A 6 5.78 -34.25 -11.28
N ARG A 7 5.64 -33.64 -10.10
CA ARG A 7 6.14 -32.30 -9.86
C ARG A 7 7.66 -32.38 -9.96
N ALA A 8 8.24 -31.59 -10.86
CA ALA A 8 9.67 -31.43 -10.93
C ALA A 8 10.19 -31.05 -9.54
N ALA A 9 11.25 -31.70 -9.09
CA ALA A 9 11.89 -31.34 -7.83
C ALA A 9 12.29 -29.87 -7.88
N THR A 10 11.94 -29.13 -6.84
CA THR A 10 12.26 -27.72 -6.71
C THR A 10 13.78 -27.52 -6.63
N ASP A 11 14.36 -26.83 -7.61
CA ASP A 11 15.76 -26.38 -7.56
C ASP A 11 15.90 -25.08 -6.76
N HIS A 12 15.95 -25.23 -5.43
CA HIS A 12 16.13 -24.10 -4.52
C HIS A 12 17.43 -23.32 -4.75
N ALA A 13 18.50 -23.97 -5.22
CA ALA A 13 19.78 -23.32 -5.46
C ALA A 13 19.71 -22.37 -6.66
N ALA A 14 19.13 -22.83 -7.77
CA ALA A 14 18.92 -22.00 -8.95
C ALA A 14 18.01 -20.80 -8.64
N VAL A 15 16.88 -21.02 -7.95
CA VAL A 15 15.95 -19.92 -7.63
C VAL A 15 16.58 -18.93 -6.65
N ALA A 16 17.35 -19.39 -5.65
CA ALA A 16 18.05 -18.48 -4.74
C ALA A 16 19.17 -17.68 -5.43
N ALA A 17 19.87 -18.26 -6.41
CA ALA A 17 20.85 -17.55 -7.22
C ALA A 17 20.18 -16.47 -8.08
N ALA A 18 19.07 -16.80 -8.76
CA ALA A 18 18.29 -15.86 -9.53
C ALA A 18 17.76 -14.71 -8.66
N ALA A 19 17.21 -15.01 -7.48
CA ALA A 19 16.69 -13.98 -6.57
C ALA A 19 17.78 -13.02 -6.08
N ARG A 20 19.03 -13.48 -5.90
CA ARG A 20 20.16 -12.59 -5.60
C ARG A 20 20.53 -11.71 -6.78
N ALA A 21 20.52 -12.26 -8.00
CA ALA A 21 20.83 -11.50 -9.22
C ALA A 21 19.77 -10.42 -9.50
N GLU A 22 18.49 -10.72 -9.25
CA GLU A 22 17.37 -9.79 -9.41
C GLU A 22 16.83 -9.33 -8.06
N ARG A 23 17.69 -8.68 -7.28
CA ARG A 23 17.38 -8.19 -5.93
C ARG A 23 16.04 -7.45 -5.88
N GLY A 24 15.20 -7.81 -4.91
CA GLY A 24 13.87 -7.25 -4.68
C GLY A 24 12.75 -7.88 -5.51
N THR A 25 13.08 -8.63 -6.57
CA THR A 25 12.10 -9.33 -7.40
C THR A 25 11.64 -10.63 -6.74
N TRP A 26 10.33 -10.83 -6.70
CA TRP A 26 9.72 -12.04 -6.19
C TRP A 26 9.77 -13.18 -7.21
N MET A 27 10.18 -14.35 -6.74
CA MET A 27 10.32 -15.57 -7.54
C MET A 27 9.56 -16.73 -6.92
N LEU A 28 8.95 -17.57 -7.76
CA LEU A 28 8.35 -18.82 -7.33
C LEU A 28 9.48 -19.81 -7.02
N ALA A 29 9.68 -20.10 -5.74
CA ALA A 29 10.63 -21.12 -5.31
C ALA A 29 10.09 -22.51 -5.58
N GLY A 30 8.81 -22.80 -5.29
CA GLY A 30 8.26 -24.12 -5.57
C GLY A 30 6.80 -24.29 -5.17
N LEU A 31 6.21 -25.43 -5.54
CA LEU A 31 4.84 -25.82 -5.19
C LEU A 31 4.86 -26.99 -4.20
N TYR A 32 4.14 -26.84 -3.09
CA TYR A 32 4.05 -27.85 -2.04
C TYR A 32 2.61 -28.37 -1.92
N PRO A 33 2.41 -29.66 -1.64
CA PRO A 33 1.08 -30.23 -1.45
C PRO A 33 0.42 -29.83 -0.12
N SER A 34 1.18 -29.23 0.80
CA SER A 34 0.71 -28.86 2.14
C SER A 34 1.10 -27.43 2.47
N SER A 35 0.10 -26.64 2.87
CA SER A 35 0.30 -25.28 3.38
C SER A 35 1.22 -25.28 4.61
N MET A 36 1.15 -26.29 5.47
CA MET A 36 2.03 -26.39 6.64
C MET A 36 3.50 -26.55 6.23
N THR A 37 3.78 -27.40 5.24
CA THR A 37 5.14 -27.61 4.72
C THR A 37 5.69 -26.33 4.08
N ALA A 38 4.94 -25.70 3.18
CA ALA A 38 5.37 -24.47 2.53
C ALA A 38 5.61 -23.32 3.53
N LYS A 39 4.70 -23.14 4.51
CA LYS A 39 4.88 -22.12 5.57
C LYS A 39 6.10 -22.41 6.44
N SER A 40 6.36 -23.68 6.76
CA SER A 40 7.58 -24.08 7.47
C SER A 40 8.83 -23.73 6.65
N VAL A 41 8.86 -24.06 5.36
CA VAL A 41 9.97 -23.73 4.45
C VAL A 41 10.18 -22.22 4.39
N ALA A 42 9.12 -21.43 4.14
CA ALA A 42 9.18 -19.98 4.11
C ALA A 42 9.80 -19.40 5.40
N LYS A 43 9.36 -19.89 6.57
CA LYS A 43 9.88 -19.47 7.87
C LYS A 43 11.36 -19.80 8.06
N HIS A 44 11.81 -20.96 7.58
CA HIS A 44 13.22 -21.34 7.65
C HIS A 44 14.10 -20.49 6.72
N ILE A 45 13.63 -20.22 5.50
CA ILE A 45 14.33 -19.34 4.53
C ILE A 45 14.47 -17.93 5.11
N ALA A 46 13.37 -17.35 5.60
CA ALA A 46 13.37 -15.99 6.16
C ALA A 46 14.28 -15.84 7.39
N ARG A 47 14.58 -16.93 8.10
CA ARG A 47 15.48 -16.95 9.26
C ARG A 47 16.93 -17.30 8.92
N GLY A 48 17.26 -17.58 7.65
CA GLY A 48 18.60 -18.03 7.25
C GLY A 48 18.98 -19.38 7.86
N SER A 49 18.04 -20.34 7.92
CA SER A 49 18.27 -21.64 8.55
C SER A 49 19.21 -22.55 7.73
N GLU A 50 20.15 -23.21 8.41
CA GLU A 50 21.08 -24.19 7.81
C GLU A 50 20.38 -25.37 7.09
N LYS A 51 19.11 -25.63 7.42
CA LYS A 51 18.28 -26.63 6.73
C LYS A 51 18.10 -26.34 5.24
N TYR A 52 18.25 -25.08 4.82
CA TYR A 52 18.13 -24.65 3.44
C TYR A 52 19.40 -23.88 3.01
N PRO A 53 20.52 -24.58 2.77
CA PRO A 53 21.83 -23.96 2.55
C PRO A 53 21.87 -23.04 1.33
N ALA A 54 21.02 -23.27 0.33
CA ALA A 54 20.86 -22.40 -0.85
C ALA A 54 20.55 -20.93 -0.50
N TYR A 55 19.96 -20.69 0.68
CA TYR A 55 19.52 -19.38 1.15
C TYR A 55 20.46 -18.74 2.18
N LEU A 56 21.59 -19.38 2.51
CA LEU A 56 22.63 -18.77 3.34
C LEU A 56 23.39 -17.69 2.54
N PRO A 57 23.91 -16.62 3.18
CA PRO A 57 23.89 -16.32 4.62
C PRO A 57 22.56 -15.68 5.14
N GLY A 58 21.45 -15.85 4.45
CA GLY A 58 20.16 -15.21 4.76
C GLY A 58 19.88 -14.03 3.83
N GLY A 59 19.11 -13.05 4.30
CA GLY A 59 18.74 -11.88 3.51
C GLY A 59 17.59 -12.12 2.52
N PHE A 60 16.79 -13.18 2.74
CA PHE A 60 15.62 -13.49 1.94
C PHE A 60 14.34 -13.17 2.71
N GLU A 61 13.35 -12.64 2.01
CA GLU A 61 11.96 -12.73 2.43
C GLU A 61 11.30 -13.92 1.75
N ALA A 62 10.37 -14.55 2.45
CA ALA A 62 9.62 -15.68 1.91
C ALA A 62 8.21 -15.73 2.51
N TYR A 63 7.24 -16.12 1.69
CA TYR A 63 5.89 -16.46 2.15
C TYR A 63 5.32 -17.62 1.35
N ALA A 64 4.28 -18.23 1.90
CA ALA A 64 3.53 -19.28 1.26
C ALA A 64 2.12 -18.78 0.97
N ALA A 65 1.59 -19.08 -0.21
CA ALA A 65 0.24 -18.71 -0.60
C ALA A 65 -0.44 -19.82 -1.38
N ARG A 66 -1.77 -19.89 -1.26
CA ARG A 66 -2.56 -20.94 -1.91
C ARG A 66 -2.59 -20.74 -3.42
N SER A 67 -2.31 -21.81 -4.16
CA SER A 67 -2.31 -21.86 -5.62
C SER A 67 -3.04 -23.12 -6.10
N GLY A 68 -4.37 -23.01 -6.24
CA GLY A 68 -5.22 -24.14 -6.59
C GLY A 68 -5.28 -25.20 -5.47
N GLU A 69 -4.85 -26.42 -5.79
CA GLU A 69 -4.73 -27.54 -4.84
C GLU A 69 -3.41 -27.52 -4.05
N ASP A 70 -2.48 -26.65 -4.43
CA ASP A 70 -1.14 -26.55 -3.86
C ASP A 70 -0.91 -25.26 -3.07
N GLU A 71 0.23 -25.21 -2.39
CA GLU A 71 0.78 -24.00 -1.78
C GLU A 71 2.06 -23.58 -2.50
N ALA A 72 2.03 -22.40 -3.10
CA ALA A 72 3.19 -21.78 -3.73
C ALA A 72 4.08 -21.10 -2.69
N LEU A 73 5.38 -21.39 -2.72
CA LEU A 73 6.41 -20.71 -1.95
C LEU A 73 7.03 -19.61 -2.81
N TRP A 74 6.90 -18.38 -2.36
CA TRP A 74 7.49 -17.20 -2.98
C TRP A 74 8.66 -16.70 -2.16
N ILE A 75 9.73 -16.29 -2.83
CA ILE A 75 10.92 -15.72 -2.20
C ILE A 75 11.34 -14.42 -2.90
N ARG A 76 12.09 -13.57 -2.21
CA ARG A 76 12.93 -12.53 -2.83
C ARG A 76 14.17 -12.27 -1.99
N TYR A 77 15.24 -11.83 -2.61
CA TYR A 77 16.43 -11.37 -1.88
C TYR A 77 16.30 -9.87 -1.55
N VAL A 78 16.54 -9.50 -0.30
CA VAL A 78 16.35 -8.12 0.20
C VAL A 78 17.59 -7.52 0.87
N ALA A 79 18.61 -8.31 1.18
CA ALA A 79 19.83 -7.79 1.81
C ALA A 79 20.62 -6.85 0.88
N GLY A 80 21.33 -5.89 1.48
CA GLY A 80 22.09 -4.83 0.79
C GLY A 80 21.44 -3.46 0.86
N ASP A 81 22.13 -2.45 0.31
CA ASP A 81 21.67 -1.06 0.23
C ASP A 81 21.38 -0.65 -1.23
N PRO A 82 20.35 0.19 -1.48
CA PRO A 82 19.37 0.71 -0.52
C PRO A 82 18.36 -0.36 -0.08
N PRO A 83 17.65 -0.21 1.07
CA PRO A 83 16.70 -1.21 1.54
C PRO A 83 15.59 -1.48 0.51
N VAL A 84 15.26 -2.76 0.28
CA VAL A 84 14.11 -3.12 -0.57
C VAL A 84 12.81 -2.79 0.18
N PRO A 85 11.87 -2.05 -0.42
CA PRO A 85 10.58 -1.80 0.21
C PRO A 85 9.83 -3.11 0.54
N PRO A 86 9.16 -3.19 1.70
CA PRO A 86 8.31 -4.33 2.02
C PRO A 86 7.20 -4.47 0.96
N LEU A 87 6.77 -5.71 0.69
CA LEU A 87 5.58 -5.94 -0.14
C LEU A 87 4.37 -5.29 0.56
N PRO A 88 3.76 -4.23 -0.01
CA PRO A 88 2.59 -3.65 0.62
C PRO A 88 1.42 -4.64 0.58
N ASP A 89 0.45 -4.54 1.49
CA ASP A 89 -0.73 -5.41 1.49
C ASP A 89 -1.68 -5.12 0.32
N ARG A 90 -1.60 -3.90 -0.22
CA ARG A 90 -2.53 -3.34 -1.20
C ARG A 90 -1.81 -2.49 -2.25
N MET A 91 -2.42 -2.36 -3.42
CA MET A 91 -2.00 -1.44 -4.46
C MET A 91 -3.21 -0.68 -5.02
N THR A 92 -2.97 0.56 -5.44
CA THR A 92 -3.98 1.42 -6.04
C THR A 92 -3.72 1.52 -7.54
N VAL A 93 -4.76 1.29 -8.34
CA VAL A 93 -4.67 1.27 -9.81
C VAL A 93 -5.88 1.95 -10.45
N ARG A 94 -5.65 2.56 -11.61
CA ARG A 94 -6.68 3.11 -12.50
C ARG A 94 -7.09 2.06 -13.51
N VAL A 95 -8.35 1.67 -13.50
CA VAL A 95 -8.88 0.64 -14.41
C VAL A 95 -10.06 1.16 -15.21
N CYS A 96 -10.25 0.58 -16.39
CA CYS A 96 -11.38 0.85 -17.25
C CYS A 96 -12.61 0.11 -16.73
N ASN A 97 -13.72 0.83 -16.55
CA ASN A 97 -15.04 0.32 -16.21
C ASN A 97 -16.00 0.60 -17.37
N ARG A 98 -16.47 -0.46 -18.03
CA ARG A 98 -17.45 -0.40 -19.13
C ARG A 98 -18.89 -0.68 -18.67
N GLY A 99 -19.14 -0.69 -17.35
CA GLY A 99 -20.40 -1.10 -16.76
C GLY A 99 -20.58 -2.62 -16.72
N ASP A 100 -21.63 -3.07 -16.03
CA ASP A 100 -22.09 -4.47 -15.94
C ASP A 100 -23.43 -4.72 -16.64
N GLY A 101 -24.06 -3.66 -17.17
CA GLY A 101 -25.32 -3.73 -17.90
C GLY A 101 -25.17 -4.25 -19.33
N ARG A 102 -26.30 -4.68 -19.92
CA ARG A 102 -26.37 -5.06 -21.35
C ARG A 102 -26.29 -3.87 -22.30
N ALA A 103 -26.60 -2.67 -21.82
CA ALA A 103 -26.52 -1.44 -22.59
C ALA A 103 -25.13 -0.82 -22.42
N TYR A 104 -24.53 -0.40 -23.54
CA TYR A 104 -23.30 0.37 -23.52
C TYR A 104 -23.56 1.75 -22.90
N VAL A 105 -22.81 2.10 -21.85
CA VAL A 105 -22.94 3.38 -21.13
C VAL A 105 -21.67 4.23 -21.23
N GLY A 106 -20.76 3.88 -22.13
CA GLY A 106 -19.44 4.51 -22.23
C GLY A 106 -18.39 3.86 -21.32
N VAL A 107 -17.20 4.45 -21.34
CA VAL A 107 -16.04 3.98 -20.58
C VAL A 107 -15.67 4.98 -19.51
N PHE A 108 -15.58 4.51 -18.27
CA PHE A 108 -15.17 5.31 -17.12
C PHE A 108 -13.83 4.81 -16.58
N ILE A 109 -12.92 5.74 -16.27
CA ILE A 109 -11.69 5.40 -15.55
C ILE A 109 -11.96 5.54 -14.05
N VAL A 110 -11.78 4.45 -13.31
CA VAL A 110 -11.97 4.43 -11.87
C VAL A 110 -10.69 4.02 -11.16
N THR A 111 -10.39 4.69 -10.06
CA THR A 111 -9.28 4.35 -9.18
C THR A 111 -9.78 3.38 -8.12
N VAL A 112 -9.16 2.21 -8.04
CA VAL A 112 -9.53 1.15 -7.10
C VAL A 112 -8.34 0.69 -6.29
N THR A 113 -8.61 0.12 -5.12
CA THR A 113 -7.59 -0.50 -4.25
C THR A 113 -7.83 -1.99 -4.17
N ILE A 114 -6.80 -2.76 -4.49
CA ILE A 114 -6.83 -4.22 -4.59
C ILE A 114 -5.66 -4.84 -3.83
N SER A 115 -5.69 -6.16 -3.63
CA SER A 115 -4.56 -6.88 -3.04
C SER A 115 -3.35 -6.85 -3.99
N THR A 116 -2.15 -6.77 -3.41
CA THR A 116 -0.87 -7.01 -4.09
C THR A 116 -0.56 -8.48 -4.31
N LEU A 117 -1.48 -9.37 -3.93
CA LEU A 117 -1.41 -10.79 -4.20
C LEU A 117 -2.39 -11.15 -5.31
N CYS A 118 -1.93 -11.97 -6.25
CA CYS A 118 -2.72 -12.52 -7.33
C CYS A 118 -3.88 -13.34 -6.76
N PRO A 119 -5.14 -13.10 -7.18
CA PRO A 119 -6.29 -13.83 -6.65
C PRO A 119 -6.32 -15.31 -7.07
N VAL A 120 -5.51 -15.71 -8.06
CA VAL A 120 -5.46 -17.08 -8.58
C VAL A 120 -4.45 -17.95 -7.84
N CYS A 121 -3.25 -17.44 -7.59
CA CYS A 121 -2.14 -18.21 -7.02
C CYS A 121 -1.51 -17.63 -5.75
N GLY A 122 -1.99 -16.47 -5.31
CA GLY A 122 -1.46 -15.74 -4.16
C GLY A 122 -0.04 -15.20 -4.32
N GLY A 123 0.57 -15.32 -5.50
CA GLY A 123 1.86 -14.69 -5.82
C GLY A 123 1.78 -13.17 -5.93
N PRO A 124 2.91 -12.46 -6.03
CA PRO A 124 2.92 -11.00 -6.10
C PRO A 124 2.27 -10.50 -7.38
N ARG A 125 1.64 -9.33 -7.30
CA ARG A 125 0.81 -8.74 -8.37
C ARG A 125 1.46 -7.56 -9.09
N GLY A 126 2.79 -7.62 -9.28
CA GLY A 126 3.53 -6.60 -10.05
C GLY A 126 3.34 -5.17 -9.57
N TRP A 127 3.13 -4.96 -8.27
CA TRP A 127 2.80 -3.65 -7.67
C TRP A 127 3.88 -2.58 -7.92
N ASP A 128 5.12 -3.01 -8.08
CA ASP A 128 6.30 -2.22 -8.38
C ASP A 128 6.48 -1.92 -9.89
N ARG A 129 5.64 -2.52 -10.74
CA ARG A 129 5.70 -2.42 -12.22
C ARG A 129 4.44 -1.81 -12.83
N VAL A 130 3.62 -1.17 -12.00
CA VAL A 130 2.43 -0.44 -12.44
C VAL A 130 2.86 0.74 -13.31
N ARG A 131 2.31 0.82 -14.52
CA ARG A 131 2.62 1.86 -15.49
C ARG A 131 1.37 2.39 -16.18
N PRO A 132 1.30 3.70 -16.47
CA PRO A 132 0.22 4.25 -17.26
C PRO A 132 0.22 3.66 -18.67
N HIS A 133 -0.97 3.44 -19.21
CA HIS A 133 -1.22 2.98 -20.56
C HIS A 133 -2.37 3.79 -21.17
N ARG A 134 -2.07 4.47 -22.27
CA ARG A 134 -3.06 5.25 -23.02
C ARG A 134 -3.68 4.40 -24.12
N PHE A 135 -4.99 4.56 -24.29
CA PHE A 135 -5.75 3.93 -25.37
C PHE A 135 -6.84 4.89 -25.85
N CYS A 136 -7.36 4.67 -27.05
CA CYS A 136 -8.44 5.46 -27.64
C CYS A 136 -9.71 4.60 -27.68
N GLU A 137 -10.81 5.11 -27.14
CA GLU A 137 -12.14 4.49 -27.17
C GLU A 137 -13.18 5.60 -27.37
N ASP A 138 -14.12 5.41 -28.29
CA ASP A 138 -15.12 6.42 -28.70
C ASP A 138 -14.54 7.79 -29.13
N GLY A 139 -13.33 7.79 -29.68
CA GLY A 139 -12.65 9.03 -30.09
C GLY A 139 -12.02 9.82 -28.93
N GLU A 140 -12.15 9.33 -27.70
CA GLU A 140 -11.50 9.90 -26.52
C GLU A 140 -10.22 9.10 -26.16
N TRP A 141 -9.15 9.83 -25.81
CA TRP A 141 -7.91 9.23 -25.33
C TRP A 141 -7.93 9.11 -23.80
N LEU A 142 -8.06 7.88 -23.31
CA LEU A 142 -8.12 7.56 -21.89
C LEU A 142 -6.78 6.98 -21.41
N SER A 143 -6.55 6.99 -20.09
CA SER A 143 -5.38 6.38 -19.44
C SER A 143 -5.80 5.42 -18.33
N VAL A 144 -5.28 4.21 -18.38
CA VAL A 144 -5.40 3.17 -17.35
C VAL A 144 -4.02 2.76 -16.87
N ASP A 145 -3.96 1.94 -15.83
CA ASP A 145 -2.72 1.32 -15.39
C ASP A 145 -2.61 -0.13 -15.91
N LYS A 146 -1.39 -0.52 -16.26
CA LYS A 146 -1.00 -1.89 -16.62
C LYS A 146 0.10 -2.35 -15.68
N TRP A 147 0.11 -3.64 -15.38
CA TRP A 147 1.15 -4.30 -14.59
C TRP A 147 1.31 -5.72 -15.11
N ASP A 148 2.48 -6.31 -14.83
CA ASP A 148 2.79 -7.68 -15.19
C ASP A 148 2.96 -8.49 -13.90
N ASN A 149 2.18 -9.54 -13.75
CA ASN A 149 2.28 -10.43 -12.60
C ASN A 149 3.45 -11.40 -12.80
N PRO A 150 4.43 -11.47 -11.88
CA PRO A 150 5.51 -12.47 -11.94
C PRO A 150 5.01 -13.92 -12.02
N CYS A 151 3.79 -14.20 -11.55
CA CYS A 151 3.17 -15.51 -11.67
C CYS A 151 2.59 -15.83 -13.06
N GLY A 152 2.59 -14.89 -13.99
CA GLY A 152 2.06 -15.06 -15.35
C GLY A 152 0.53 -15.01 -15.48
N HIS A 153 -0.23 -14.97 -14.38
CA HIS A 153 -1.68 -14.83 -14.43
C HIS A 153 -2.08 -13.43 -14.91
N LEU A 154 -3.01 -13.37 -15.87
CA LEU A 154 -3.57 -12.12 -16.38
C LEU A 154 -4.64 -11.56 -15.43
N ASP A 155 -4.49 -10.31 -15.01
CA ASP A 155 -5.56 -9.56 -14.36
C ASP A 155 -6.43 -8.86 -15.39
N THR A 156 -7.70 -9.25 -15.47
CA THR A 156 -8.67 -8.49 -16.25
C THR A 156 -9.23 -7.34 -15.42
N TYR A 157 -9.48 -6.19 -16.03
CA TYR A 157 -10.09 -5.05 -15.33
C TYR A 157 -11.45 -5.40 -14.71
N ALA A 158 -12.23 -6.28 -15.35
CA ALA A 158 -13.49 -6.77 -14.77
C ALA A 158 -13.27 -7.56 -13.46
N ALA A 159 -12.23 -8.41 -13.38
CA ALA A 159 -11.90 -9.14 -12.16
C ALA A 159 -11.40 -8.20 -11.06
N VAL A 160 -10.61 -7.19 -11.42
CA VAL A 160 -10.11 -6.14 -10.51
C VAL A 160 -11.27 -5.32 -9.92
N LEU A 161 -12.23 -4.90 -10.76
CA LEU A 161 -13.44 -4.20 -10.32
C LEU A 161 -14.31 -5.06 -9.40
N ARG A 162 -14.45 -6.35 -9.70
CA ARG A 162 -15.17 -7.30 -8.82
C ARG A 162 -14.47 -7.44 -7.47
N GLU A 163 -13.17 -7.66 -7.45
CA GLU A 163 -12.38 -7.76 -6.22
C GLU A 163 -12.50 -6.50 -5.36
N SER A 164 -12.40 -5.32 -5.96
CA SER A 164 -12.55 -4.04 -5.26
C SER A 164 -13.93 -3.89 -4.61
N ARG A 165 -14.99 -4.38 -5.26
CA ARG A 165 -16.35 -4.36 -4.72
C ARG A 165 -16.55 -5.37 -3.60
N GLU A 166 -16.03 -6.59 -3.76
CA GLU A 166 -16.19 -7.68 -2.80
C GLU A 166 -15.45 -7.42 -1.49
N ARG A 167 -14.23 -6.88 -1.56
CA ARG A 167 -13.39 -6.71 -0.38
C ARG A 167 -13.74 -5.47 0.45
N GLN A 168 -14.48 -4.51 -0.12
CA GLN A 168 -14.77 -3.18 0.46
C GLN A 168 -13.64 -2.71 1.37
N LEU A 169 -12.41 -2.74 0.84
CA LEU A 169 -11.26 -2.30 1.61
C LEU A 169 -11.51 -0.83 1.95
N PRO A 170 -11.28 -0.39 3.21
CA PRO A 170 -11.40 1.02 3.52
C PRO A 170 -10.57 1.79 2.50
N PRO A 171 -11.09 2.94 1.99
CA PRO A 171 -10.39 3.71 0.98
C PRO A 171 -8.95 3.87 1.46
N PRO A 172 -7.95 3.73 0.55
CA PRO A 172 -6.58 3.99 0.93
C PRO A 172 -6.57 5.37 1.60
N PRO A 173 -5.76 5.57 2.66
CA PRO A 173 -5.60 6.91 3.20
C PRO A 173 -5.35 7.85 2.01
N PRO A 174 -6.04 9.00 1.95
CA PRO A 174 -5.91 9.91 0.83
C PRO A 174 -4.42 10.05 0.53
N LEU A 175 -4.05 9.93 -0.75
CA LEU A 175 -2.68 10.19 -1.16
C LEU A 175 -2.35 11.55 -0.58
N ILE A 176 -1.50 11.57 0.45
CA ILE A 176 -0.97 12.81 0.98
C ILE A 176 -0.14 13.30 -0.19
N GLU A 177 -0.70 14.22 -0.98
CA GLU A 177 0.11 15.04 -1.86
C GLU A 177 1.26 15.51 -0.97
N PRO A 178 2.53 15.28 -1.38
CA PRO A 178 3.66 15.70 -0.56
C PRO A 178 3.35 17.12 -0.14
N ALA A 179 3.31 17.34 1.19
CA ALA A 179 3.03 18.66 1.74
C ALA A 179 3.87 19.60 0.91
N ARG A 180 3.21 20.56 0.22
CA ARG A 180 3.96 21.56 -0.51
C ARG A 180 4.95 22.11 0.49
N ASP A 181 6.25 22.07 0.17
CA ASP A 181 7.31 22.49 1.10
C ASP A 181 7.10 23.96 1.57
N ASP A 182 6.16 24.67 0.95
CA ASP A 182 5.74 26.04 1.21
C ASP A 182 4.51 26.19 2.14
N GLU A 183 3.89 25.11 2.65
CA GLU A 183 2.75 25.23 3.58
C GLU A 183 3.27 25.54 4.99
N GLU A 184 3.33 26.83 5.31
CA GLU A 184 3.71 27.35 6.62
C GLU A 184 2.85 26.70 7.71
N LEU A 185 3.46 25.81 8.51
CA LEU A 185 2.78 25.14 9.61
C LEU A 185 2.43 26.18 10.66
N SER A 186 1.21 26.10 11.22
CA SER A 186 0.87 26.90 12.40
C SER A 186 1.83 26.56 13.55
N GLU A 187 2.18 27.56 14.35
CA GLU A 187 3.11 27.43 15.48
C GLU A 187 2.78 26.23 16.41
N PRO A 188 1.50 25.96 16.79
CA PRO A 188 1.13 24.77 17.55
C PRO A 188 1.50 23.45 16.87
N VAL A 189 1.31 23.36 15.54
CA VAL A 189 1.59 22.15 14.76
C VAL A 189 3.09 21.93 14.64
N ALA A 190 3.85 22.99 14.33
CA ALA A 190 5.30 22.94 14.23
C ALA A 190 5.94 22.45 15.54
N LEU A 191 5.44 22.96 16.68
CA LEU A 191 5.90 22.60 18.02
C LEU A 191 5.73 21.10 18.33
N ILE A 192 4.58 20.51 18.00
CA ILE A 192 4.33 19.08 18.21
C ILE A 192 5.21 18.22 17.28
N VAL A 193 5.35 18.63 16.02
CA VAL A 193 6.17 17.91 15.03
C VAL A 193 7.63 17.86 15.47
N GLN A 194 8.18 19.00 15.91
CA GLN A 194 9.55 19.08 16.43
C GLN A 194 9.73 18.18 17.66
N ALA A 195 8.85 18.29 18.66
CA ALA A 195 8.97 17.48 19.89
C ALA A 195 8.81 15.97 19.63
N ALA A 196 7.95 15.58 18.68
CA ALA A 196 7.77 14.18 18.30
C ALA A 196 8.96 13.62 17.48
N ALA A 197 9.75 14.48 16.83
CA ALA A 197 10.99 14.09 16.17
C ALA A 197 12.11 13.84 17.19
N GLU A 198 12.18 14.65 18.25
CA GLU A 198 13.17 14.51 19.32
C GLU A 198 12.85 13.34 20.28
N ARG A 199 11.56 13.05 20.50
CA ARG A 199 11.10 12.04 21.47
C ARG A 199 10.35 10.90 20.80
N ARG A 200 10.98 9.72 20.74
CA ARG A 200 10.29 8.51 20.26
C ARG A 200 9.14 8.13 21.19
N GLY A 201 7.98 7.81 20.60
CA GLY A 201 6.82 7.32 21.33
C GLY A 201 6.00 8.39 22.04
N MET A 202 6.14 9.66 21.67
CA MET A 202 5.36 10.74 22.28
C MET A 202 3.85 10.58 22.06
N HIS A 203 3.09 10.59 23.15
CA HIS A 203 1.63 10.45 23.16
C HIS A 203 0.92 11.81 23.01
N ALA A 204 -0.32 11.82 22.51
CA ALA A 204 -1.09 13.05 22.33
C ALA A 204 -1.35 13.82 23.63
N ALA A 205 -1.46 13.12 24.77
CA ALA A 205 -1.58 13.77 26.07
C ALA A 205 -0.33 14.61 26.42
N GLN A 206 0.86 14.14 26.03
CA GLN A 206 2.11 14.89 26.19
C GLN A 206 2.18 16.07 25.21
N ALA A 207 1.60 15.92 24.01
CA ALA A 207 1.47 17.02 23.04
C ALA A 207 0.54 18.12 23.58
N ALA A 208 -0.60 17.77 24.16
CA ALA A 208 -1.50 18.75 24.78
C ALA A 208 -0.83 19.51 25.94
N LEU A 209 -0.05 18.82 26.79
CA LEU A 209 0.72 19.48 27.84
C LEU A 209 1.78 20.43 27.28
N LEU A 210 2.47 20.03 26.20
CA LEU A 210 3.46 20.86 25.53
C LEU A 210 2.83 22.14 24.94
N LEU A 211 1.67 22.01 24.30
CA LEU A 211 0.91 23.15 23.76
C LEU A 211 0.53 24.15 24.86
N GLU A 212 0.01 23.66 25.98
CA GLU A 212 -0.35 24.49 27.14
C GLU A 212 0.87 25.21 27.73
N GLN A 213 2.01 24.51 27.85
CA GLN A 213 3.28 25.10 28.32
C GLN A 213 3.80 26.23 27.42
N HIS A 214 3.41 26.23 26.14
CA HIS A 214 3.78 27.25 25.16
C HIS A 214 2.65 28.25 24.85
N GLY A 215 1.59 28.28 25.67
CA GLY A 215 0.52 29.29 25.56
C GLY A 215 -0.58 28.96 24.54
N HIS A 216 -0.56 27.78 23.94
CA HIS A 216 -1.57 27.31 22.99
C HIS A 216 -2.69 26.53 23.69
N ALA A 217 -3.39 27.19 24.62
CA ALA A 217 -4.40 26.55 25.47
C ALA A 217 -5.61 26.01 24.67
N GLU A 218 -6.09 26.76 23.67
CA GLU A 218 -7.21 26.34 22.83
C GLU A 218 -6.88 25.09 21.99
N ASP A 219 -5.64 25.00 21.50
CA ASP A 219 -5.14 23.83 20.79
C ASP A 219 -4.98 22.62 21.71
N ALA A 220 -4.46 22.84 22.92
CA ALA A 220 -4.34 21.81 23.94
C ALA A 220 -5.71 21.20 24.29
N ASP A 221 -6.72 22.05 24.47
CA ASP A 221 -8.08 21.62 24.80
C ASP A 221 -8.75 20.88 23.63
N ALA A 222 -8.52 21.32 22.39
CA ALA A 222 -8.99 20.59 21.22
C ALA A 222 -8.35 19.21 21.09
N VAL A 223 -7.04 19.09 21.33
CA VAL A 223 -6.34 17.79 21.35
C VAL A 223 -6.89 16.90 22.47
N ARG A 224 -7.14 17.43 23.67
CA ARG A 224 -7.74 16.66 24.78
C ARG A 224 -9.14 16.16 24.45
N ALA A 225 -9.97 17.01 23.85
CA ALA A 225 -11.31 16.65 23.42
C ALA A 225 -11.27 15.50 22.39
N GLU A 226 -10.33 15.58 21.44
CA GLU A 226 -10.13 14.55 20.42
C GLU A 226 -9.59 13.23 21.00
N ILE A 227 -8.65 13.28 21.97
CA ILE A 227 -8.19 12.10 22.70
C ILE A 227 -9.39 11.39 23.35
N LYS A 228 -10.30 12.14 23.99
CA LYS A 228 -11.50 11.59 24.61
C LYS A 228 -12.43 10.95 23.59
N ALA A 229 -12.64 11.60 22.44
CA ALA A 229 -13.45 11.07 21.33
C ALA A 229 -12.85 9.77 20.76
N SER A 230 -11.52 9.72 20.62
CA SER A 230 -10.75 8.58 20.13
C SER A 230 -10.45 7.51 21.21
N ARG A 231 -11.14 7.55 22.36
CA ARG A 231 -11.00 6.59 23.49
C ARG A 231 -9.55 6.46 24.01
N GLY A 232 -8.76 7.52 23.96
CA GLY A 232 -7.41 7.57 24.51
C GLY A 232 -6.29 7.13 23.55
N HIS A 233 -6.60 6.64 22.36
CA HIS A 233 -5.61 6.12 21.43
C HIS A 233 -5.18 7.17 20.39
N MET A 234 -4.33 8.12 20.80
CA MET A 234 -3.78 9.11 19.88
C MET A 234 -2.29 9.38 20.17
N SER A 235 -1.48 9.33 19.12
CA SER A 235 -0.06 9.71 19.14
C SER A 235 0.11 11.22 18.93
N ALA A 236 1.27 11.78 19.29
CA ALA A 236 1.57 13.19 19.04
C ALA A 236 1.50 13.56 17.54
N LYS A 237 1.91 12.66 16.64
CA LYS A 237 1.81 12.87 15.19
C LYS A 237 0.35 12.97 14.71
N GLN A 238 -0.53 12.16 15.28
CA GLN A 238 -1.97 12.24 15.00
C GLN A 238 -2.57 13.54 15.54
N ALA A 239 -2.14 14.00 16.72
CA ALA A 239 -2.56 15.29 17.26
C ALA A 239 -2.13 16.48 16.35
N ALA A 240 -0.89 16.46 15.85
CA ALA A 240 -0.43 17.47 14.87
C ALA A 240 -1.24 17.46 13.57
N THR A 241 -1.57 16.27 13.06
CA THR A 241 -2.41 16.12 11.86
C THR A 241 -3.83 16.65 12.10
N PHE A 242 -4.41 16.35 13.27
CA PHE A 242 -5.73 16.82 13.67
C PHE A 242 -5.80 18.36 13.73
N LEU A 243 -4.82 19.02 14.35
CA LEU A 243 -4.78 20.49 14.41
C LEU A 243 -4.65 21.10 13.01
N ARG A 244 -3.78 20.56 12.15
CA ARG A 244 -3.66 21.01 10.76
C ARG A 244 -4.99 20.90 10.00
N ASP A 245 -5.69 19.79 10.15
CA ASP A 245 -6.98 19.58 9.48
C ASP A 245 -8.07 20.51 10.03
N ARG A 246 -8.00 20.86 11.32
CA ARG A 246 -8.90 21.83 11.95
C ARG A 246 -8.64 23.25 11.46
N ASP A 247 -7.39 23.68 11.42
CA ASP A 247 -6.98 25.02 10.96
C ASP A 247 -7.39 25.23 9.49
N ARG A 248 -7.20 24.20 8.65
CA ARG A 248 -7.67 24.20 7.25
C ARG A 248 -9.18 24.37 7.11
N ARG A 249 -9.99 23.83 8.02
CA ARG A 249 -11.46 24.00 8.03
C ARG A 249 -11.88 25.36 8.58
N ALA A 250 -11.05 25.99 9.40
CA ALA A 250 -11.30 27.32 9.97
C ALA A 250 -10.97 28.45 9.00
N LEU A 251 -10.12 28.22 8.00
CA LEU A 251 -9.90 29.17 6.92
C LEU A 251 -11.22 29.43 6.17
N PRO A 252 -11.68 30.69 6.08
CA PRO A 252 -12.88 31.01 5.33
C PRO A 252 -12.65 30.62 3.87
N ASN A 253 -13.62 29.91 3.27
CA ASN A 253 -13.65 29.68 1.83
C ASN A 253 -13.60 31.04 1.13
N SER A 254 -12.42 31.44 0.68
CA SER A 254 -12.17 32.69 -0.07
C SER A 254 -12.65 32.55 -1.52
N THR A 255 -13.89 32.09 -1.69
CA THR A 255 -14.62 32.01 -2.96
C THR A 255 -15.83 32.93 -2.94
N ASP A 256 -15.64 34.17 -2.53
CA ASP A 256 -16.58 35.25 -2.87
C ASP A 256 -15.86 36.35 -3.65
N GLY A 257 -15.34 35.93 -4.81
CA GLY A 257 -14.95 36.84 -5.89
C GLY A 257 -16.19 37.49 -6.45
N THR A 258 -16.70 38.51 -5.76
CA THR A 258 -17.68 39.46 -6.26
C THR A 258 -17.09 40.17 -7.46
N SER A 259 -17.27 39.61 -8.65
CA SER A 259 -17.09 40.33 -9.92
C SER A 259 -18.28 41.26 -10.11
N THR A 260 -18.23 42.42 -9.48
CA THR A 260 -19.03 43.58 -9.89
C THR A 260 -18.51 44.04 -11.24
N ARG A 261 -19.08 43.51 -12.34
CA ARG A 261 -18.98 44.16 -13.65
C ARG A 261 -19.86 45.40 -13.63
N THR A 262 -19.23 46.54 -13.37
CA THR A 262 -19.76 47.86 -13.64
C THR A 262 -19.91 48.07 -15.15
N HIS A 263 -21.08 48.54 -15.55
CA HIS A 263 -21.41 49.00 -16.90
C HIS A 263 -20.50 50.14 -17.38
N ALA A 264 -20.13 50.09 -18.65
CA ALA A 264 -20.08 51.24 -19.56
C ALA A 264 -20.51 50.76 -20.95
#